data_AF-C0ES67-F1
#
_entry.id   AF-C0ES67-F1
#
_cell.length_a   1.000
_cell.length_b   1.000
_cell.length_c   1.000
_cell.angle_alpha   90.00
_cell.angle_beta   90.00
_cell.angle_gamma   90.00
#
_symmetry.space_group_name_H-M   'P 1'
#
loop_
_entity.id
_entity.type
_entity.pdbx_description
1 polymer ?
#
loop_
_entity_poly.entity_id
_entity_poly.type
_entity_poly.pdbx_seq_one_letter_code
_entity_poly.pdbx_strand_id
1 'polypeptide(L)' 'WKGKKMVKVDRFFPSSKKCCKCGRVKKELKLSERVYHCVCGNKMDRDCNAAINIREEARRMLTA' A
#
# COMPACT_ATOMS: atom_id res chain seq x y z
N TRP A 1 16.46 -10.68 14.50
CA TRP A 1 15.31 -9.97 15.13
C TRP A 1 15.73 -8.93 16.17
N LYS A 2 16.88 -9.06 16.85
CA LYS A 2 17.34 -8.03 17.80
C LYS A 2 17.69 -6.71 17.07
N GLY A 3 17.22 -5.58 17.61
CA GLY A 3 17.58 -4.22 17.17
C GLY A 3 16.65 -3.55 16.14
N LYS A 4 15.59 -4.20 15.65
CA LYS A 4 14.63 -3.58 14.71
C LYS A 4 13.34 -3.15 15.42
N LYS A 5 12.86 -1.93 15.13
CA LYS A 5 11.55 -1.44 15.60
C LYS A 5 10.45 -1.96 14.68
N MET A 6 9.47 -2.66 15.23
CA MET A 6 8.28 -3.08 14.51
C MET A 6 7.21 -1.99 14.62
N VAL A 7 6.63 -1.60 13.49
CA VAL A 7 5.50 -0.66 13.43
C VAL A 7 4.30 -1.41 12.88
N LYS A 8 3.20 -1.42 13.64
CA LYS A 8 1.96 -2.06 13.24
C LYS A 8 1.06 -1.04 12.56
N VAL A 9 0.83 -1.22 11.26
CA VAL A 9 -0.14 -0.44 10.48
C VAL A 9 -1.56 -0.93 10.80
N ASP A 10 -2.54 -0.04 10.71
CA ASP A 10 -3.95 -0.36 10.93
C ASP A 10 -4.45 -1.51 10.04
N ARG A 11 -5.32 -2.36 10.59
CA ARG A 11 -5.84 -3.55 9.90
C ARG A 11 -6.66 -3.21 8.65
N PHE A 12 -7.36 -2.07 8.66
CA PHE A 12 -8.23 -1.62 7.58
C PHE A 12 -7.57 -0.59 6.67
N PHE A 13 -6.26 -0.35 6.84
CA PHE A 13 -5.50 0.49 5.92
C PHE A 13 -5.60 -0.08 4.48
N PRO A 14 -6.04 0.73 3.49
CA PRO A 14 -6.36 0.25 2.15
C PRO A 14 -5.11 0.02 1.29
N SER A 15 -4.14 -0.75 1.77
CA SER A 15 -2.81 -0.94 1.16
C SER A 15 -2.89 -1.42 -0.30
N SER A 16 -3.75 -2.38 -0.60
CA SER A 16 -3.92 -2.93 -1.96
C SER A 16 -4.74 -2.00 -2.88
N LYS A 17 -5.62 -1.18 -2.32
CA LYS A 17 -6.51 -0.27 -3.08
C LYS A 17 -5.89 1.11 -3.33
N LYS A 18 -5.05 1.59 -2.41
CA LYS A 18 -4.32 2.86 -2.51
C LYS A 18 -3.25 2.75 -3.61
N CYS A 19 -3.14 3.74 -4.47
CA CYS A 19 -2.04 3.79 -5.43
C CYS A 19 -0.78 4.30 -4.74
N CYS A 20 0.31 3.54 -4.81
CA CYS A 20 1.59 3.96 -4.23
C CYS A 20 2.21 5.19 -4.91
N LYS A 21 1.74 5.55 -6.12
CA LYS A 21 2.28 6.68 -6.89
C LYS A 21 1.50 7.98 -6.71
N CYS A 22 0.17 7.94 -6.66
CA CYS A 22 -0.66 9.15 -6.57
C CYS A 22 -1.57 9.20 -5.33
N GLY A 23 -1.56 8.17 -4.48
CA GLY A 23 -2.34 8.12 -3.24
C GLY A 23 -3.85 7.87 -3.41
N ARG A 24 -4.39 7.86 -4.63
CA ARG A 24 -5.82 7.59 -4.87
C ARG A 24 -6.20 6.19 -4.38
N VAL A 25 -7.34 6.08 -3.71
CA VAL A 25 -7.89 4.80 -3.25
C VAL A 25 -8.99 4.36 -4.20
N LYS A 26 -8.88 3.14 -4.75
CA LYS A 26 -9.94 2.53 -5.55
C LYS A 26 -11.16 2.22 -4.66
N LYS A 27 -12.37 2.40 -5.19
CA LYS A 27 -13.59 1.91 -4.54
C LYS A 27 -13.59 0.37 -4.52
N GLU A 28 -13.37 -0.22 -5.68
CA GLU A 28 -13.37 -1.66 -5.90
C GLU A 28 -12.04 -2.17 -6.46
N LEU A 29 -11.66 -3.36 -6.02
CA LEU A 29 -10.52 -4.13 -6.50
C LEU A 29 -10.80 -5.60 -6.21
N LYS A 30 -10.92 -6.42 -7.25
CA LYS A 30 -11.22 -7.85 -7.13
C LYS A 30 -9.99 -8.62 -6.68
N LEU A 31 -10.19 -9.71 -5.93
CA LEU A 31 -9.09 -10.57 -5.48
C LEU A 31 -8.33 -11.22 -6.64
N SER A 32 -9.02 -11.48 -7.76
CA SER A 32 -8.44 -12.00 -9.00
C SER A 32 -7.60 -10.97 -9.77
N GLU A 33 -7.72 -9.67 -9.47
CA GLU A 33 -6.86 -8.65 -10.07
C GLU A 33 -5.46 -8.72 -9.43
N ARG A 34 -4.54 -9.39 -10.13
CA ARG A 34 -3.13 -9.52 -9.72
C ARG A 34 -2.28 -8.31 -10.15
N VAL A 35 -2.69 -7.60 -11.19
CA VAL A 35 -2.03 -6.37 -11.66
C VAL A 35 -2.86 -5.15 -11.27
N TYR A 36 -2.26 -4.26 -10.48
CA TYR A 36 -2.83 -2.98 -10.11
C TYR A 36 -2.74 -1.98 -11.27
N HIS A 37 -3.88 -1.41 -11.67
CA HIS A 37 -3.97 -0.35 -12.67
C HIS A 37 -4.58 0.92 -12.08
N CYS A 38 -3.90 2.05 -12.20
CA CYS A 38 -4.38 3.35 -11.74
C CYS A 38 -4.67 4.31 -12.89
N VAL A 39 -5.61 5.23 -12.67
CA VAL A 39 -5.90 6.34 -13.58
C VAL A 39 -4.72 7.31 -13.75
N CYS A 40 -3.74 7.31 -12.85
CA CYS A 40 -2.50 8.08 -13.01
C CYS A 40 -1.46 7.40 -13.91
N GLY A 41 -1.80 6.27 -14.53
CA GLY A 41 -0.89 5.48 -15.38
C GLY A 41 -0.03 4.45 -14.64
N ASN A 42 -0.14 4.33 -13.31
CA ASN A 42 0.60 3.29 -12.58
C ASN A 42 0.06 1.89 -12.93
N LYS A 43 0.95 1.01 -13.38
CA LYS A 43 0.67 -0.40 -13.69
C LYS A 43 1.76 -1.28 -13.09
N MET A 44 1.42 -2.13 -12.12
CA MET A 44 2.38 -3.03 -11.46
C MET A 44 1.67 -4.20 -10.76
N ASP A 45 2.41 -5.16 -10.23
CA ASP A 45 1.86 -6.19 -9.35
C ASP A 45 1.17 -5.56 -8.13
N ARG A 46 -0.02 -6.08 -7.78
CA ARG A 46 -0.86 -5.55 -6.70
C ARG A 46 -0.20 -5.70 -5.33
N ASP A 47 0.49 -6.80 -5.09
CA ASP A 47 1.12 -7.07 -3.80
C ASP A 47 2.39 -6.19 -3.64
N CYS A 48 3.12 -5.91 -4.72
CA CYS A 48 4.16 -4.86 -4.74
C CYS A 48 3.60 -3.47 -4.40
N ASN A 49 2.49 -3.06 -5.03
CA ASN A 49 1.81 -1.79 -4.71
C ASN A 49 1.42 -1.73 -3.21
N ALA A 50 0.85 -2.82 -2.68
CA ALA A 50 0.46 -2.92 -1.28
C ALA A 50 1.66 -2.83 -0.32
N ALA A 51 2.76 -3.52 -0.61
CA ALA A 51 3.97 -3.50 0.20
C ALA A 51 4.57 -2.10 0.30
N ILE A 52 4.62 -1.36 -0.81
CA ILE A 52 5.08 0.03 -0.83
C ILE A 52 4.19 0.90 0.06
N ASN A 53 2.87 0.78 -0.06
CA ASN A 53 1.94 1.56 0.77
C ASN A 53 2.07 1.25 2.26
N ILE A 54 2.25 -0.01 2.65
CA ILE A 54 2.47 -0.40 4.06
C ILE A 54 3.77 0.21 4.58
N ARG A 55 4.85 0.16 3.78
CA ARG A 55 6.13 0.78 4.14
C ARG A 55 5.98 2.28 4.38
N GLU A 56 5.35 3.01 3.45
CA GLU A 56 5.19 4.46 3.57
C GLU A 56 4.27 4.85 4.72
N GLU A 57 3.23 4.08 5.00
CA GLU A 57 2.36 4.31 6.16
C GLU A 57 3.11 4.09 7.49
N ALA A 58 3.90 3.02 7.58
CA ALA A 58 4.76 2.79 8.74
C ALA A 58 5.79 3.92 8.93
N ARG A 59 6.36 4.46 7.84
CA ARG A 59 7.27 5.61 7.90
C ARG A 59 6.54 6.87 8.39
N ARG A 60 5.34 7.15 7.88
CA ARG A 60 4.49 8.27 8.32
C ARG A 60 4.21 8.20 9.82
N MET A 61 3.92 7.02 10.35
CA MET A 61 3.68 6.79 11.79
C MET A 61 4.94 6.98 12.66
N LEU A 62 6.14 6.86 12.09
CA LEU A 62 7.41 7.09 12.81
C LEU A 62 7.84 8.56 12.84
N THR A 63 7.39 9.35 11.86
CA THR A 63 7.69 10.78 11.75
C THR A 63 6.58 11.69 12.28
N ALA A 64 5.47 11.10 12.73
CA ALA A 64 4.33 11.79 13.33
C ALA A 64 4.53 12.04 14.83
#